data_AF-A0A067G706-F1
#
_entry.id   AF-A0A067G706-F1
#
_cell.length_a   1.000
_cell.length_b   1.000
_cell.length_c   1.000
_cell.angle_alpha   90.00
_cell.angle_beta   90.00
_cell.angle_gamma   90.00
#
_symmetry.space_group_name_H-M   'P 1'
#
loop_
_entity.id
_entity.type
_entity.pdbx_description
1 polymer ?
#
loop_
_entity_poly.entity_id
_entity_poly.type
_entity_poly.pdbx_seq_one_letter_code
_entity_poly.pdbx_strand_id
1 'polypeptide(L)'
;MSTGFLVEDVLHLATDEKQSKSVDSRISFGCGRVQTGSFLDGAAPNGLFGLGMDKTSVPSILANQGLIPNSFSMCFGSDGTGRISFGDKGSPGQGETPFSLRQTHPTYNITITQVSVGGNAVNFEFSAIFDSGTSFTYLNDPAYTQISETFNSLAKEKRETSTSDLPFEYCYVLSPNQTNFEYPVVNLTMKGGGPFFVNDPIVIVSSEPKGLYLYCLGVVKSDNVNIIGQNFMTGYNIVFDREKNVLGWKASDCYGVNNSSALPIPPKSSVPPATALNPEATAGGISPASAPPIGSHSLKLHPLTCALLVMTLIASFAIF
;
A
#
# COMPACT_ATOMS: atom_id res chain seq x y z
N MET A 1 6.91 -10.00 -19.09
CA MET A 1 8.38 -10.09 -19.16
C MET A 1 8.89 -8.75 -19.62
N SER A 2 9.53 -8.00 -18.71
CA SER A 2 10.22 -6.76 -19.04
C SER A 2 11.69 -7.04 -19.39
N THR A 3 12.32 -6.15 -20.15
CA THR A 3 13.77 -6.20 -20.41
C THR A 3 14.37 -4.81 -20.25
N GLY A 4 15.65 -4.77 -19.86
CA GLY A 4 16.36 -3.54 -19.59
C GLY A 4 17.86 -3.78 -19.45
N PHE A 5 18.57 -2.75 -19.02
CA PHE A 5 20.00 -2.81 -18.69
C PHE A 5 20.23 -2.16 -17.33
N LEU A 6 21.30 -2.56 -16.64
CA LEU A 6 21.68 -1.95 -15.37
C LEU A 6 22.44 -0.65 -15.65
N VAL A 7 22.13 0.37 -14.85
CA VAL A 7 22.80 1.68 -14.85
C VAL A 7 23.19 1.99 -13.41
N GLU A 8 24.31 2.67 -13.23
CA GLU A 8 24.71 3.24 -11.94
C GLU A 8 24.53 4.76 -11.99
N ASP A 9 23.89 5.32 -10.96
CA ASP A 9 23.79 6.77 -10.78
C ASP A 9 23.77 7.12 -9.28
N VAL A 10 23.78 8.42 -8.98
CA VAL A 10 23.77 8.94 -7.61
C VAL A 10 22.34 9.09 -7.11
N LEU A 11 22.01 8.40 -6.02
CA LEU A 11 20.83 8.64 -5.20
C LEU A 11 21.15 9.69 -4.14
N HIS A 12 20.40 10.78 -4.18
CA HIS A 12 20.49 11.86 -3.19
C HIS A 12 19.50 11.61 -2.05
N LEU A 13 20.02 11.52 -0.83
CA LEU A 13 19.29 11.30 0.41
C LEU A 13 19.60 12.42 1.41
N ALA A 14 18.83 12.46 2.51
CA ALA A 14 19.09 13.36 3.62
C ALA A 14 19.03 12.61 4.95
N THR A 15 19.86 13.00 5.91
CA THR A 15 19.79 12.44 7.27
C THR A 15 18.51 12.87 7.98
N ASP A 16 17.95 11.94 8.75
CA ASP A 16 16.76 12.18 9.58
C ASP A 16 17.11 12.81 10.93
N GLU A 17 17.82 13.93 10.89
CA GLU A 17 18.25 14.70 12.06
C GLU A 17 17.67 16.12 12.01
N LYS A 18 17.61 16.82 13.16
CA LYS A 18 17.16 18.22 13.23
C LYS A 18 17.89 19.15 12.25
N GLN A 19 19.14 18.80 11.93
CA GLN A 19 19.91 19.43 10.86
C GLN A 19 20.18 18.35 9.80
N SER A 20 19.28 18.23 8.83
CA SER A 20 19.43 17.29 7.73
C SER A 20 20.71 17.58 6.94
N LYS A 21 21.52 16.55 6.74
CA LYS A 21 22.73 16.58 5.93
C LYS A 21 22.47 15.78 4.66
N SER A 22 22.94 16.30 3.52
CA SER A 22 22.88 15.56 2.26
C SER A 22 23.77 14.32 2.36
N VAL A 23 23.26 13.20 1.84
CA VAL A 23 23.98 11.93 1.72
C VAL A 23 23.82 11.46 0.29
N ASP A 24 24.93 11.37 -0.43
CA ASP A 24 24.95 10.89 -1.81
C ASP A 24 25.45 9.44 -1.82
N SER A 25 24.71 8.55 -2.46
CA SER A 25 25.09 7.14 -2.61
C SER A 25 24.97 6.71 -4.06
N ARG A 26 26.00 6.06 -4.59
CA ARG A 26 25.91 5.41 -5.90
C ARG A 26 25.10 4.14 -5.78
N ILE A 27 24.03 4.05 -6.56
CA ILE A 27 23.16 2.87 -6.64
C ILE A 27 23.12 2.33 -8.06
N SER A 28 23.08 1.00 -8.17
CA SER A 28 22.76 0.34 -9.43
C SER A 28 21.27 0.07 -9.50
N PHE A 29 20.61 0.43 -10.60
CA PHE A 29 19.19 0.15 -10.84
C PHE A 29 18.94 -0.19 -12.31
N GLY A 30 17.74 -0.73 -12.60
CA GLY A 30 17.36 -1.14 -13.94
C GLY A 30 16.78 0.01 -14.76
N CYS A 31 17.32 0.26 -15.94
CA CYS A 31 16.70 1.08 -16.98
C CYS A 31 15.83 0.20 -17.89
N GLY A 32 14.51 0.35 -17.79
CA GLY A 32 13.55 -0.42 -18.58
C GLY A 32 13.58 -0.03 -20.06
N ARG A 33 13.66 -1.02 -20.95
CA ARG A 33 13.61 -0.83 -22.42
C ARG A 33 12.31 -1.33 -23.02
N VAL A 34 11.85 -2.51 -22.58
CA VAL A 34 10.59 -3.10 -23.00
C VAL A 34 9.81 -3.44 -21.75
N GLN A 35 8.63 -2.86 -21.62
CA GLN A 35 7.71 -3.09 -20.51
C GLN A 35 6.49 -3.86 -20.98
N THR A 36 5.87 -4.60 -20.07
CA THR A 36 4.67 -5.41 -20.32
C THR A 36 3.75 -5.33 -19.11
N GLY A 37 2.47 -5.65 -19.28
CA GLY A 37 1.52 -5.63 -18.17
C GLY A 37 1.15 -4.20 -17.76
N SER A 38 0.84 -4.01 -16.48
CA SER A 38 0.29 -2.76 -15.95
C SER A 38 1.17 -1.52 -16.16
N PHE A 39 2.47 -1.68 -16.37
CA PHE A 39 3.38 -0.58 -16.70
C PHE A 39 3.03 0.10 -18.02
N LEU A 40 2.38 -0.60 -18.95
CA LEU A 40 1.88 -0.01 -20.21
C LEU A 40 0.63 0.84 -19.98
N ASP A 41 -0.10 0.56 -18.90
CA ASP A 41 -1.37 1.19 -18.56
C ASP A 41 -1.20 2.30 -17.50
N GLY A 42 0.04 2.77 -17.31
CA GLY A 42 0.36 3.90 -16.43
C GLY A 42 0.75 3.53 -15.00
N ALA A 43 0.84 2.24 -14.65
CA ALA A 43 1.42 1.86 -13.36
C ALA A 43 2.91 2.25 -13.31
N ALA A 44 3.36 2.79 -12.18
CA ALA A 44 4.75 3.20 -11.95
C ALA A 44 5.33 4.05 -13.10
N PRO A 45 4.74 5.22 -13.40
CA PRO A 45 5.02 6.00 -14.61
C PRO A 45 6.49 6.41 -14.76
N ASN A 46 7.21 6.54 -13.63
CA ASN A 46 8.63 6.87 -13.59
C ASN A 46 9.51 5.70 -13.07
N GLY A 47 8.96 4.49 -13.06
CA GLY A 47 9.63 3.28 -12.57
C GLY A 47 9.26 2.90 -11.13
N LEU A 48 9.86 1.78 -10.69
CA LEU A 48 9.64 1.18 -9.38
C LEU A 48 10.89 1.33 -8.52
N PHE A 49 10.70 1.74 -7.26
CA PHE A 49 11.78 1.81 -6.28
C PHE A 49 11.93 0.47 -5.55
N GLY A 50 12.95 -0.31 -5.91
CA GLY A 50 13.13 -1.68 -5.42
C GLY A 50 13.56 -1.75 -3.94
N LEU A 51 12.65 -2.20 -3.08
CA LEU A 51 12.86 -2.40 -1.64
C LEU A 51 12.99 -3.87 -1.23
N GLY A 52 13.05 -4.79 -2.19
CA GLY A 52 13.07 -6.24 -1.95
C GLY A 52 14.29 -6.72 -1.14
N MET A 53 14.31 -8.03 -0.85
CA MET A 53 15.38 -8.60 -0.03
C MET A 53 16.68 -8.91 -0.80
N ASP A 54 16.68 -8.76 -2.13
CA ASP A 54 17.85 -9.02 -2.97
C ASP A 54 19.01 -8.05 -2.69
N LYS A 55 20.25 -8.46 -2.99
CA LYS A 55 21.45 -7.64 -2.86
C LYS A 55 21.45 -6.42 -3.78
N THR A 56 20.68 -6.45 -4.87
CA THR A 56 20.52 -5.30 -5.78
C THR A 56 19.46 -4.31 -5.34
N SER A 57 18.73 -4.56 -4.24
CA SER A 57 17.76 -3.59 -3.74
C SER A 57 18.44 -2.38 -3.08
N VAL A 58 17.76 -1.24 -3.09
CA VAL A 58 18.30 -0.02 -2.50
C VAL A 58 18.73 -0.19 -1.02
N PRO A 59 17.88 -0.74 -0.11
CA PRO A 59 18.32 -0.93 1.27
C PRO A 59 19.54 -1.85 1.39
N SER A 60 19.69 -2.86 0.52
CA SER A 60 20.88 -3.72 0.51
C SER A 60 22.14 -2.98 0.08
N ILE A 61 22.05 -2.16 -0.97
CA ILE A 61 23.19 -1.38 -1.48
C ILE A 61 23.66 -0.39 -0.42
N LEU A 62 22.73 0.36 0.18
CA LEU A 62 23.05 1.33 1.23
C LEU A 62 23.68 0.67 2.46
N ALA A 63 23.14 -0.48 2.89
CA ALA A 63 23.70 -1.22 4.02
C ALA A 63 25.09 -1.81 3.73
N ASN A 64 25.30 -2.35 2.52
CA ASN A 64 26.60 -2.90 2.10
C ASN A 64 27.69 -1.81 1.99
N GLN A 65 27.30 -0.57 1.70
CA GLN A 65 28.20 0.59 1.74
C GLN A 65 28.49 1.09 3.17
N GLY A 66 27.84 0.51 4.19
CA GLY A 66 27.99 0.91 5.58
C GLY A 66 27.30 2.23 5.93
N LEU A 67 26.38 2.71 5.07
CA LEU A 67 25.68 3.99 5.29
C LEU A 67 24.53 3.86 6.30
N ILE A 68 23.91 2.69 6.35
CA ILE A 68 22.75 2.39 7.20
C ILE A 68 22.86 0.96 7.75
N PRO A 69 22.17 0.64 8.86
CA PRO A 69 21.79 -0.73 9.14
C PRO A 69 20.94 -1.34 8.02
N ASN A 70 20.92 -2.67 7.90
CA ASN A 70 20.10 -3.36 6.90
C ASN A 70 18.63 -3.41 7.32
N SER A 71 17.99 -2.25 7.34
CA SER A 71 16.58 -2.08 7.68
C SER A 71 16.04 -0.81 7.04
N PHE A 72 14.72 -0.67 7.00
CA PHE A 72 14.05 0.56 6.62
C PHE A 72 12.63 0.58 7.19
N SER A 73 11.98 1.73 7.15
CA SER A 73 10.57 1.86 7.49
C SER A 73 9.80 2.68 6.48
N MET A 74 8.49 2.47 6.45
CA MET A 74 7.54 3.22 5.63
C MET A 74 6.37 3.67 6.50
N CYS A 75 5.94 4.91 6.31
CA CYS A 75 4.76 5.46 6.95
C CYS A 75 3.85 6.09 5.89
N PHE A 76 2.57 5.74 5.92
CA PHE A 76 1.54 6.29 5.05
C PHE A 76 0.52 7.05 5.89
N GLY A 77 0.44 8.36 5.66
CA GLY A 77 -0.53 9.25 6.28
C GLY A 77 -1.86 9.21 5.54
N SER A 78 -2.95 9.43 6.26
CA SER A 78 -4.30 9.45 5.69
C SER A 78 -4.55 10.65 4.76
N ASP A 79 -3.69 11.67 4.81
CA ASP A 79 -3.75 12.87 3.97
C ASP A 79 -2.92 12.74 2.69
N GLY A 80 -2.37 11.55 2.41
CA GLY A 80 -1.51 11.30 1.25
C GLY A 80 -0.03 11.64 1.48
N THR A 81 0.32 12.22 2.64
CA THR A 81 1.71 12.38 3.04
C THR A 81 2.29 11.02 3.41
N GLY A 82 3.57 10.80 3.15
CA GLY A 82 4.24 9.58 3.57
C GLY A 82 5.74 9.80 3.75
N ARG A 83 6.38 8.79 4.31
CA ARG A 83 7.83 8.80 4.56
C ARG A 83 8.41 7.42 4.36
N ILE A 84 9.61 7.38 3.79
CA ILE A 84 10.50 6.22 3.85
C ILE A 84 11.77 6.62 4.60
N SER A 85 12.18 5.82 5.57
CA SER A 85 13.40 6.05 6.35
C SER A 85 14.31 4.82 6.26
N PHE A 86 15.48 5.00 5.67
CA PHE A 86 16.48 3.93 5.55
C PHE A 86 17.31 3.83 6.83
N GLY A 87 17.55 2.59 7.30
CA GLY A 87 18.26 2.32 8.54
C GLY A 87 17.39 2.36 9.81
N ASP A 88 16.10 2.67 9.69
CA ASP A 88 15.17 2.64 10.82
C ASP A 88 14.96 1.19 11.30
N LYS A 89 15.10 0.96 12.61
CA LYS A 89 14.87 -0.33 13.29
C LYS A 89 13.62 -0.30 14.16
N GLY A 90 12.86 0.78 14.09
CA GLY A 90 11.70 1.02 14.91
C GLY A 90 12.04 1.53 16.29
N SER A 91 11.04 1.49 17.18
CA SER A 91 11.15 2.04 18.53
C SER A 91 10.69 1.05 19.59
N PRO A 92 11.13 1.21 20.85
CA PRO A 92 10.68 0.35 21.95
C PRO A 92 9.16 0.26 22.03
N GLY A 93 8.68 -0.97 22.29
CA GLY A 93 7.25 -1.27 22.44
C GLY A 93 6.46 -1.34 21.14
N GLN A 94 7.10 -1.36 19.96
CA GLN A 94 6.42 -1.70 18.71
C GLN A 94 5.94 -3.15 18.72
N GLY A 95 4.87 -3.43 17.97
CA GLY A 95 4.53 -4.82 17.64
C GLY A 95 5.57 -5.40 16.69
N GLU A 96 5.86 -6.69 16.82
CA GLU A 96 6.82 -7.38 15.94
C GLU A 96 6.30 -8.78 15.56
N THR A 97 6.66 -9.23 14.35
CA THR A 97 6.40 -10.59 13.86
C THR A 97 7.56 -11.05 12.97
N PRO A 98 7.98 -12.32 13.05
CA PRO A 98 9.04 -12.83 12.19
C PRO A 98 8.57 -12.94 10.73
N PHE A 99 9.48 -12.65 9.79
CA PHE A 99 9.24 -12.96 8.39
C PHE A 99 9.19 -14.48 8.17
N SER A 100 8.30 -14.90 7.28
CA SER A 100 8.14 -16.27 6.80
C SER A 100 8.78 -16.39 5.41
N LEU A 101 10.11 -16.31 5.37
CA LEU A 101 10.88 -16.22 4.13
C LEU A 101 10.87 -17.53 3.34
N ARG A 102 10.60 -17.42 2.04
CA ARG A 102 10.81 -18.52 1.08
C ARG A 102 12.28 -18.54 0.65
N GLN A 103 12.82 -19.74 0.43
CA GLN A 103 14.21 -19.91 0.00
C GLN A 103 14.45 -19.35 -1.40
N THR A 104 13.45 -19.43 -2.28
CA THR A 104 13.48 -18.89 -3.64
C THR A 104 12.62 -17.64 -3.70
N HIS A 105 13.23 -16.51 -4.07
CA HIS A 105 12.59 -15.17 -4.15
C HIS A 105 11.99 -14.71 -2.80
N PRO A 106 12.86 -14.33 -1.84
CA PRO A 106 12.40 -13.88 -0.52
C PRO A 106 11.60 -12.57 -0.63
N THR A 107 10.36 -12.62 -0.19
CA THR A 107 9.47 -11.46 -0.04
C THR A 107 9.23 -11.17 1.44
N TYR A 108 8.70 -9.98 1.76
CA TYR A 108 8.29 -9.59 3.12
C TYR A 108 6.99 -10.28 3.55
N ASN A 109 7.02 -11.61 3.56
CA ASN A 109 5.90 -12.45 3.92
C ASN A 109 5.86 -12.63 5.44
N ILE A 110 4.67 -12.54 6.04
CA ILE A 110 4.45 -12.79 7.47
C ILE A 110 3.38 -13.86 7.65
N THR A 111 3.16 -14.31 8.89
CA THR A 111 2.06 -15.22 9.22
C THR A 111 1.08 -14.51 10.15
N ILE A 112 -0.21 -14.54 9.79
CA ILE A 112 -1.34 -14.13 10.62
C ILE A 112 -1.98 -15.39 11.19
N THR A 113 -2.34 -15.38 12.47
CA THR A 113 -2.83 -16.56 13.21
C THR A 113 -4.28 -16.44 13.68
N GLN A 114 -4.83 -15.22 13.68
CA GLN A 114 -6.22 -14.96 14.01
C GLN A 114 -6.70 -13.71 13.29
N VAL A 115 -7.97 -13.73 12.90
CA VAL A 115 -8.72 -12.57 12.39
C VAL A 115 -9.86 -12.28 13.35
N SER A 116 -10.10 -11.00 13.66
CA SER A 116 -11.25 -10.56 14.44
C SER A 116 -11.99 -9.44 13.73
N VAL A 117 -13.30 -9.59 13.56
CA VAL A 117 -14.17 -8.57 12.96
C VAL A 117 -15.34 -8.27 13.89
N GLY A 118 -15.44 -7.01 14.34
CA GLY A 118 -16.43 -6.57 15.31
C GLY A 118 -16.39 -7.36 16.64
N GLY A 119 -15.22 -7.87 17.02
CA GLY A 119 -15.03 -8.70 18.22
C GLY A 119 -15.19 -10.20 18.00
N ASN A 120 -15.68 -10.64 16.83
CA ASN A 120 -15.78 -12.06 16.48
C ASN A 120 -14.42 -12.56 15.99
N ALA A 121 -13.68 -13.22 16.88
CA ALA A 121 -12.35 -13.76 16.59
C ALA A 121 -12.42 -15.21 16.10
N VAL A 122 -11.71 -15.50 15.01
CA VAL A 122 -11.55 -16.85 14.45
C VAL A 122 -10.06 -17.15 14.27
N ASN A 123 -9.64 -18.31 14.76
CA ASN A 123 -8.25 -18.77 14.69
C ASN A 123 -8.04 -19.61 13.44
N PHE A 124 -7.22 -19.12 12.53
CA PHE A 124 -6.68 -19.88 11.41
C PHE A 124 -5.43 -19.16 10.91
N GLU A 125 -4.49 -19.93 10.37
CA GLU A 125 -3.22 -19.39 9.91
C GLU A 125 -3.24 -19.16 8.40
N PHE A 126 -2.72 -18.00 7.98
CA PHE A 126 -2.40 -17.73 6.58
C PHE A 126 -1.19 -16.82 6.48
N SER A 127 -0.43 -16.96 5.39
CA SER A 127 0.68 -16.07 5.10
C SER A 127 0.23 -14.92 4.20
N ALA A 128 0.77 -13.72 4.42
CA ALA A 128 0.51 -12.55 3.59
C ALA A 128 1.78 -11.71 3.39
N ILE A 129 1.91 -11.14 2.20
CA ILE A 129 3.02 -10.26 1.84
C ILE A 129 2.64 -8.82 2.20
N PHE A 130 3.51 -8.11 2.92
CA PHE A 130 3.40 -6.65 3.03
C PHE A 130 3.96 -6.03 1.76
N ASP A 131 3.08 -5.46 0.93
CA ASP A 131 3.43 -4.87 -0.35
C ASP A 131 2.98 -3.40 -0.44
N SER A 132 3.95 -2.48 -0.43
CA SER A 132 3.71 -1.05 -0.61
C SER A 132 3.42 -0.66 -2.06
N GLY A 133 3.65 -1.55 -3.03
CA GLY A 133 3.31 -1.36 -4.43
C GLY A 133 1.82 -1.55 -4.74
N THR A 134 1.04 -2.08 -3.79
CA THR A 134 -0.39 -2.36 -3.96
C THR A 134 -1.23 -1.46 -3.04
N SER A 135 -2.19 -0.74 -3.61
CA SER A 135 -3.03 0.21 -2.85
C SER A 135 -3.97 -0.47 -1.84
N PHE A 136 -4.53 -1.64 -2.20
CA PHE A 136 -5.54 -2.35 -1.41
C PHE A 136 -5.06 -3.72 -0.95
N THR A 137 -5.73 -4.25 0.06
CA THR A 137 -5.45 -5.58 0.61
C THR A 137 -6.18 -6.64 -0.21
N TYR A 138 -5.45 -7.69 -0.59
CA TYR A 138 -5.98 -8.80 -1.39
C TYR A 138 -5.87 -10.08 -0.58
N LEU A 139 -6.96 -10.83 -0.44
CA LEU A 139 -6.97 -12.03 0.38
C LEU A 139 -7.59 -13.22 -0.35
N ASN A 140 -7.04 -14.40 -0.09
CA ASN A 140 -7.58 -15.70 -0.46
C ASN A 140 -8.55 -16.20 0.61
N ASP A 141 -9.35 -17.19 0.24
CA ASP A 141 -10.13 -17.94 1.22
C ASP A 141 -9.20 -18.85 2.07
N PRO A 142 -9.50 -19.04 3.36
CA PRO A 142 -10.72 -18.60 4.06
C PRO A 142 -10.68 -17.16 4.60
N ALA A 143 -9.54 -16.45 4.54
CA ALA A 143 -9.37 -15.14 5.15
C ALA A 143 -10.32 -14.09 4.57
N TYR A 144 -10.43 -14.04 3.24
CA TYR A 144 -11.34 -13.12 2.54
C TYR A 144 -12.78 -13.30 3.00
N THR A 145 -13.33 -14.52 2.82
CA THR A 145 -14.71 -14.84 3.20
C THR A 145 -14.98 -14.57 4.67
N GLN A 146 -14.07 -14.95 5.57
CA GLN A 146 -14.23 -14.70 7.00
C GLN A 146 -14.37 -13.20 7.32
N ILE A 147 -13.51 -12.36 6.74
CA ILE A 147 -13.55 -10.91 6.99
C ILE A 147 -14.80 -10.32 6.36
N SER A 148 -15.05 -10.62 5.09
CA SER A 148 -16.07 -9.94 4.29
C SER A 148 -17.49 -10.30 4.73
N GLU A 149 -17.78 -11.58 4.99
CA GLU A 149 -19.10 -12.01 5.44
C GLU A 149 -19.39 -11.57 6.87
N THR A 150 -18.41 -11.65 7.77
CA THR A 150 -18.58 -11.17 9.16
C THR A 150 -18.79 -9.67 9.16
N PHE A 151 -18.00 -8.91 8.40
CA PHE A 151 -18.18 -7.46 8.26
C PHE A 151 -19.58 -7.13 7.74
N ASN A 152 -20.04 -7.84 6.71
CA ASN A 152 -21.38 -7.65 6.16
C ASN A 152 -22.52 -7.98 7.13
N SER A 153 -22.36 -9.03 7.94
CA SER A 153 -23.36 -9.39 8.95
C SER A 153 -23.52 -8.35 10.06
N LEU A 154 -22.50 -7.52 10.27
CA LEU A 154 -22.45 -6.48 11.30
C LEU A 154 -22.64 -5.06 10.75
N ALA A 155 -22.60 -4.88 9.43
CA ALA A 155 -22.81 -3.59 8.79
C ALA A 155 -24.27 -3.12 9.01
N LYS A 156 -24.43 -1.84 9.31
CA LYS A 156 -25.74 -1.24 9.60
C LYS A 156 -26.45 -0.75 8.34
N GLU A 157 -25.67 -0.28 7.38
CA GLU A 157 -26.16 0.25 6.12
C GLU A 157 -26.54 -0.88 5.15
N LYS A 158 -27.41 -0.54 4.18
CA LYS A 158 -27.87 -1.50 3.17
C LYS A 158 -26.75 -1.81 2.19
N ARG A 159 -26.43 -3.10 2.02
CA ARG A 159 -25.49 -3.56 0.99
C ARG A 159 -25.97 -3.18 -0.41
N GLU A 160 -25.11 -2.53 -1.18
CA GLU A 160 -25.27 -2.30 -2.62
C GLU A 160 -24.78 -3.54 -3.37
N THR A 161 -25.59 -4.04 -4.30
CA THR A 161 -25.30 -5.29 -5.03
C THR A 161 -24.83 -5.04 -6.45
N SER A 162 -25.06 -3.84 -6.98
CA SER A 162 -24.63 -3.42 -8.32
C SER A 162 -23.30 -2.65 -8.26
N THR A 163 -22.27 -3.30 -7.73
CA THR A 163 -20.91 -2.75 -7.55
C THR A 163 -19.92 -3.25 -8.61
N SER A 164 -20.39 -3.76 -9.75
CA SER A 164 -19.54 -4.36 -10.81
C SER A 164 -18.42 -3.45 -11.34
N ASP A 165 -18.57 -2.13 -11.17
CA ASP A 165 -17.59 -1.14 -11.62
C ASP A 165 -16.49 -0.87 -10.57
N LEU A 166 -16.61 -1.46 -9.37
CA LEU A 166 -15.69 -1.31 -8.26
C LEU A 166 -14.96 -2.63 -8.00
N PRO A 167 -13.70 -2.59 -7.54
CA PRO A 167 -12.97 -3.81 -7.15
C PRO A 167 -13.50 -4.42 -5.85
N PHE A 168 -14.40 -3.74 -5.14
CA PHE A 168 -14.91 -4.16 -3.83
C PHE A 168 -16.30 -4.80 -3.94
N GLU A 169 -16.44 -6.00 -3.37
CA GLU A 169 -17.70 -6.77 -3.41
C GLU A 169 -18.70 -6.35 -2.32
N TYR A 170 -18.21 -5.76 -1.22
CA TYR A 170 -19.00 -5.41 -0.05
C TYR A 170 -19.03 -3.90 0.13
N CYS A 171 -20.03 -3.25 -0.47
CA CYS A 171 -20.28 -1.82 -0.35
C CYS A 171 -21.66 -1.54 0.22
N TYR A 172 -21.82 -0.41 0.90
CA TYR A 172 -23.04 -0.06 1.60
C TYR A 172 -23.42 1.40 1.32
N VAL A 173 -24.73 1.62 1.12
CA VAL A 173 -25.28 2.94 0.75
C VAL A 173 -25.36 3.84 1.96
N LEU A 174 -24.69 4.99 1.85
CA LEU A 174 -24.83 6.10 2.78
C LEU A 174 -25.98 7.01 2.33
N SER A 175 -26.75 7.49 3.29
CA SER A 175 -27.78 8.48 2.99
C SER A 175 -27.13 9.82 2.56
N PRO A 176 -27.78 10.64 1.71
CA PRO A 176 -27.17 11.87 1.16
C PRO A 176 -26.59 12.85 2.20
N ASN A 177 -27.08 12.84 3.45
CA ASN A 177 -26.62 13.69 4.54
C ASN A 177 -25.95 12.91 5.69
N GLN A 178 -25.65 11.63 5.49
CA GLN A 178 -25.02 10.78 6.51
C GLN A 178 -23.51 11.03 6.53
N THR A 179 -23.08 11.90 7.45
CA THR A 179 -21.66 12.23 7.65
C THR A 179 -21.00 11.35 8.71
N ASN A 180 -21.79 10.77 9.62
CA ASN A 180 -21.33 9.87 10.66
C ASN A 180 -21.95 8.48 10.45
N PHE A 181 -21.12 7.46 10.42
CA PHE A 181 -21.52 6.07 10.34
C PHE A 181 -20.48 5.21 11.05
N GLU A 182 -20.91 4.02 11.48
CA GLU A 182 -20.06 3.08 12.20
C GLU A 182 -19.88 1.84 11.33
N TYR A 183 -18.65 1.33 11.28
CA TYR A 183 -18.32 0.10 10.59
C TYR A 183 -17.62 -0.86 11.56
N PRO A 184 -17.71 -2.19 11.31
CA PRO A 184 -17.03 -3.18 12.13
C PRO A 184 -15.50 -2.97 12.14
N VAL A 185 -14.91 -3.03 13.34
CA VAL A 185 -13.46 -2.99 13.52
C VAL A 185 -12.85 -4.30 13.01
N VAL A 186 -11.73 -4.22 12.29
CA VAL A 186 -10.97 -5.38 11.79
C VAL A 186 -9.60 -5.43 12.47
N ASN A 187 -9.27 -6.56 13.09
CA ASN A 187 -7.99 -6.80 13.74
C ASN A 187 -7.38 -8.10 13.25
N LEU A 188 -6.05 -8.11 13.12
CA LEU A 188 -5.26 -9.27 12.80
C LEU A 188 -4.34 -9.58 13.97
N THR A 189 -4.17 -10.86 14.32
CA THR A 189 -3.14 -11.27 15.27
C THR A 189 -2.01 -11.89 14.48
N MET A 190 -0.82 -11.30 14.60
CA MET A 190 0.38 -11.79 13.93
C MET A 190 0.98 -12.98 14.69
N LYS A 191 1.77 -13.80 13.99
CA LYS A 191 2.60 -14.82 14.64
C LYS A 191 3.49 -14.19 15.72
N GLY A 192 3.47 -14.77 16.91
CA GLY A 192 4.05 -14.16 18.12
C GLY A 192 3.02 -13.47 19.02
N GLY A 193 1.75 -13.36 18.57
CA GLY A 193 0.62 -12.89 19.38
C GLY A 193 0.41 -11.37 19.37
N GLY A 194 1.24 -10.62 18.63
CA GLY A 194 1.10 -9.17 18.50
C GLY A 194 -0.16 -8.78 17.74
N PRO A 195 -1.03 -7.91 18.29
CA PRO A 195 -2.20 -7.41 17.57
C PRO A 195 -1.82 -6.32 16.56
N PHE A 196 -2.43 -6.39 15.39
CA PHE A 196 -2.37 -5.40 14.33
C PHE A 196 -3.80 -4.90 14.07
N PHE A 197 -4.06 -3.65 14.44
CA PHE A 197 -5.39 -3.04 14.30
C PHE A 197 -5.49 -2.38 12.92
N VAL A 198 -6.51 -2.71 12.13
CA VAL A 198 -6.70 -2.04 10.84
C VAL A 198 -7.38 -0.70 11.09
N ASN A 199 -6.63 0.40 10.96
CA ASN A 199 -7.10 1.74 11.30
C ASN A 199 -8.28 2.19 10.44
N ASP A 200 -8.22 1.93 9.14
CA ASP A 200 -9.27 2.27 8.18
C ASP A 200 -9.52 1.10 7.21
N PRO A 201 -10.43 0.17 7.56
CA PRO A 201 -10.71 -1.00 6.74
C PRO A 201 -11.60 -0.66 5.54
N ILE A 202 -12.06 0.58 5.38
CA ILE A 202 -13.04 0.96 4.37
C ILE A 202 -12.46 1.91 3.32
N VAL A 203 -13.20 2.08 2.23
CA VAL A 203 -12.96 3.07 1.18
C VAL A 203 -14.26 3.79 0.89
N ILE A 204 -14.22 5.12 0.84
CA ILE A 204 -15.36 5.95 0.46
C ILE A 204 -15.39 6.13 -1.05
N VAL A 205 -16.53 5.86 -1.65
CA VAL A 205 -16.73 5.90 -3.10
C VAL A 205 -17.96 6.73 -3.43
N SER A 206 -17.77 7.73 -4.29
CA SER A 206 -18.87 8.45 -4.95
C SER A 206 -19.08 7.88 -6.35
N SER A 207 -20.22 7.25 -6.59
CA SER A 207 -20.63 6.82 -7.93
C SER A 207 -21.40 7.95 -8.60
N GLU A 208 -20.68 8.82 -9.34
CA GLU A 208 -21.31 9.94 -10.05
C GLU A 208 -22.45 9.52 -10.99
N PRO A 209 -22.36 8.42 -11.77
CA PRO A 209 -23.44 8.03 -12.68
C PRO A 209 -24.74 7.65 -11.98
N LYS A 210 -24.66 7.20 -10.72
CA LYS A 210 -25.80 6.74 -9.92
C LYS A 210 -26.19 7.72 -8.81
N GLY A 211 -25.42 8.80 -8.60
CA GLY A 211 -25.58 9.72 -7.48
C GLY A 211 -25.46 9.02 -6.11
N LEU A 212 -24.79 7.87 -6.05
CA LEU A 212 -24.66 7.07 -4.83
C LEU A 212 -23.38 7.45 -4.08
N TYR A 213 -23.52 7.62 -2.77
CA TYR A 213 -22.41 7.72 -1.85
C TYR A 213 -22.31 6.42 -1.07
N LEU A 214 -21.16 5.75 -1.18
CA LEU A 214 -20.95 4.40 -0.67
C LEU A 214 -19.72 4.39 0.23
N TYR A 215 -19.71 3.51 1.23
CA TYR A 215 -18.45 2.98 1.75
C TYR A 215 -18.34 1.50 1.39
N CYS A 216 -17.14 1.06 1.08
CA CYS A 216 -16.83 -0.33 0.74
C CYS A 216 -15.79 -0.88 1.70
N LEU A 217 -15.86 -2.17 2.03
CA LEU A 217 -14.74 -2.86 2.66
C LEU A 217 -13.55 -2.88 1.69
N GLY A 218 -12.42 -2.31 2.10
CA GLY A 218 -11.20 -2.15 1.30
C GLY A 218 -10.39 -3.44 1.11
N VAL A 219 -11.08 -4.57 0.91
CA VAL A 219 -10.46 -5.88 0.73
C VAL A 219 -10.98 -6.50 -0.57
N VAL A 220 -10.05 -6.95 -1.41
CA VAL A 220 -10.34 -7.55 -2.71
C VAL A 220 -10.10 -9.05 -2.64
N LYS A 221 -11.00 -9.84 -3.25
CA LYS A 221 -10.80 -11.29 -3.36
C LYS A 221 -9.63 -11.57 -4.30
N SER A 222 -8.75 -12.47 -3.88
CA SER A 222 -7.65 -12.99 -4.67
C SER A 222 -7.76 -14.49 -4.73
N ASP A 223 -7.33 -15.09 -5.83
CA ASP A 223 -7.26 -16.54 -6.00
C ASP A 223 -5.83 -17.09 -5.83
N ASN A 224 -4.82 -16.21 -5.79
CA ASN A 224 -3.42 -16.63 -5.91
C ASN A 224 -2.54 -16.27 -4.71
N VAL A 225 -2.70 -15.06 -4.17
CA VAL A 225 -1.80 -14.53 -3.14
C VAL A 225 -2.54 -13.63 -2.15
N ASN A 226 -2.13 -13.70 -0.88
CA ASN A 226 -2.53 -12.75 0.15
C ASN A 226 -1.53 -11.59 0.20
N ILE A 227 -2.03 -10.36 0.11
CA ILE A 227 -1.26 -9.12 0.17
C ILE A 227 -1.92 -8.21 1.19
N ILE A 228 -1.14 -7.74 2.16
CA ILE A 228 -1.47 -6.57 2.95
C ILE A 228 -0.97 -5.35 2.18
N GLY A 229 -1.91 -4.57 1.65
CA GLY A 229 -1.63 -3.38 0.85
C GLY A 229 -1.48 -2.12 1.68
N GLN A 230 -1.18 -1.01 1.01
CA GLN A 230 -1.02 0.31 1.63
C GLN A 230 -2.19 0.67 2.55
N ASN A 231 -3.44 0.36 2.16
CA ASN A 231 -4.63 0.70 2.95
C ASN A 231 -4.59 0.16 4.39
N PHE A 232 -4.00 -1.02 4.61
CA PHE A 232 -3.87 -1.59 5.96
C PHE A 232 -2.59 -1.10 6.67
N MET A 233 -1.61 -0.57 5.94
CA MET A 233 -0.38 0.02 6.49
C MET A 233 -0.58 1.47 6.96
N THR A 234 -1.60 2.17 6.46
CA THR A 234 -1.88 3.57 6.79
C THR A 234 -2.07 3.80 8.29
N GLY A 235 -1.44 4.85 8.82
CA GLY A 235 -1.44 5.19 10.24
C GLY A 235 -0.42 4.42 11.09
N TYR A 236 0.47 3.67 10.46
CA TYR A 236 1.60 3.00 11.11
C TYR A 236 2.94 3.42 10.51
N ASN A 237 3.98 3.43 11.35
CA ASN A 237 5.35 3.23 10.90
C ASN A 237 5.58 1.71 10.79
N ILE A 238 5.68 1.21 9.56
CA ILE A 238 5.94 -0.19 9.26
C ILE A 238 7.44 -0.36 9.07
N VAL A 239 8.07 -1.18 9.92
CA VAL A 239 9.52 -1.37 9.98
C VAL A 239 9.88 -2.73 9.39
N PHE A 240 10.83 -2.75 8.48
CA PHE A 240 11.40 -3.94 7.88
C PHE A 240 12.82 -4.13 8.42
N ASP A 241 12.97 -4.80 9.56
CA ASP A 241 14.28 -5.11 10.14
C ASP A 241 14.82 -6.41 9.54
N ARG A 242 15.62 -6.26 8.47
CA ARG A 242 16.16 -7.38 7.69
C ARG A 242 17.39 -8.02 8.36
N GLU A 243 17.97 -7.38 9.37
CA GLU A 243 19.01 -7.98 10.20
C GLU A 243 18.41 -9.00 11.17
N LYS A 244 17.28 -8.63 11.80
CA LYS A 244 16.54 -9.53 12.70
C LYS A 244 15.55 -10.44 12.00
N ASN A 245 15.26 -10.20 10.72
CA ASN A 245 14.20 -10.86 9.96
C ASN A 245 12.81 -10.70 10.60
N VAL A 246 12.46 -9.48 11.00
CA VAL A 246 11.15 -9.16 11.57
C VAL A 246 10.49 -7.97 10.88
N LEU A 247 9.16 -8.02 10.80
CA LEU A 247 8.31 -6.87 10.52
C LEU A 247 7.91 -6.24 11.85
N GLY A 248 8.11 -4.94 12.00
CA GLY A 248 7.65 -4.14 13.13
C GLY A 248 6.53 -3.18 12.73
N TRP A 249 5.65 -2.82 13.68
CA TRP A 249 4.64 -1.78 13.46
C TRP A 249 4.36 -0.99 14.73
N LYS A 250 4.19 0.33 14.56
CA LYS A 250 3.76 1.23 15.64
C LYS A 250 2.93 2.37 15.08
N ALA A 251 1.86 2.75 15.78
CA ALA A 251 1.00 3.85 15.33
C ALA A 251 1.84 5.13 15.12
N SER A 252 1.58 5.82 14.01
CA SER A 252 2.34 7.01 13.60
C SER A 252 1.47 7.93 12.74
N ASP A 253 1.68 9.23 12.87
CA ASP A 253 1.09 10.26 12.01
C ASP A 253 1.98 10.64 10.81
N CYS A 254 3.16 10.00 10.68
CA CYS A 254 4.18 10.23 9.66
C CYS A 254 4.91 11.59 9.72
N TYR A 255 4.60 12.46 10.69
CA TYR A 255 5.21 13.77 10.85
C TYR A 255 6.33 13.81 11.89
N GLY A 256 6.33 12.86 12.83
CA GLY A 256 7.34 12.80 13.89
C GLY A 256 8.73 12.40 13.42
N VAL A 257 9.68 13.33 13.47
CA VAL A 257 11.12 13.04 13.48
C VAL A 257 11.52 12.78 14.94
N ASN A 258 11.41 11.53 15.39
CA ASN A 258 11.74 11.10 16.76
C ASN A 258 11.16 11.98 17.88
N ASN A 259 9.91 11.70 18.27
CA ASN A 259 9.53 11.73 19.68
C ASN A 259 8.43 10.71 19.90
N SER A 260 8.75 9.68 20.68
CA SER A 260 7.82 8.78 21.32
C SER A 260 6.63 9.56 21.88
N SER A 261 5.45 9.43 21.27
CA SER A 261 4.09 9.53 21.86
C SER A 261 3.05 9.72 20.76
N ALA A 262 2.76 8.69 19.96
CA ALA A 262 1.46 8.62 19.32
C ALA A 262 0.49 8.03 20.35
N LEU A 263 -0.34 8.89 20.97
CA LEU A 263 -1.54 8.43 21.66
C LEU A 263 -2.46 7.72 20.65
N PRO A 264 -3.31 6.76 21.07
CA PRO A 264 -4.30 6.16 20.20
C PRO A 264 -5.13 7.26 19.55
N ILE A 265 -5.12 7.33 18.21
CA ILE A 265 -5.98 8.23 17.46
C ILE A 265 -7.40 7.64 17.56
N PRO A 266 -8.38 8.33 18.19
CA PRO A 266 -9.77 7.89 18.10
C PRO A 266 -10.23 8.00 16.63
N PRO A 267 -11.13 7.11 16.17
CA PRO A 267 -11.60 7.14 14.79
C PRO A 267 -12.16 8.53 14.46
N LYS A 268 -11.49 9.26 13.57
CA LYS A 268 -11.97 10.56 13.09
C LYS A 268 -13.03 10.31 12.02
N SER A 269 -14.26 10.72 12.29
CA SER A 269 -15.42 10.65 11.38
C SER A 269 -15.36 11.63 10.20
N SER A 270 -14.19 11.90 9.65
CA SER A 270 -14.05 12.80 8.50
C SER A 270 -12.91 12.29 7.61
N VAL A 271 -13.27 11.42 6.66
CA VAL A 271 -12.38 10.94 5.59
C VAL A 271 -12.45 11.97 4.46
N PRO A 272 -11.32 12.60 4.05
CA PRO A 272 -11.28 13.37 2.80
C PRO A 272 -11.49 12.42 1.61
N PRO A 273 -12.13 12.86 0.52
CA PRO A 273 -12.25 12.04 -0.68
C PRO A 273 -10.85 11.70 -1.22
N ALA A 274 -10.60 10.41 -1.44
CA ALA A 274 -9.39 9.96 -2.12
C ALA A 274 -9.39 10.55 -3.54
N THR A 275 -8.61 11.60 -3.74
CA THR A 275 -8.42 12.18 -5.07
C THR A 275 -7.29 11.40 -5.72
N ALA A 276 -7.57 10.74 -6.86
CA ALA A 276 -6.52 10.16 -7.68
C ALA A 276 -5.60 11.29 -8.15
N LEU A 277 -4.46 11.46 -7.49
CA LEU A 277 -3.42 12.34 -7.98
C LEU A 277 -2.87 11.71 -9.26
N ASN A 278 -3.13 12.37 -10.38
CA ASN A 278 -2.55 12.04 -11.66
C ASN A 278 -1.12 12.59 -11.65
N PRO A 279 -0.06 11.78 -11.62
CA PRO A 279 1.31 12.29 -11.62
C PRO A 279 1.60 12.96 -12.97
N GLU A 280 1.77 14.28 -12.94
CA GLU A 280 2.17 15.06 -14.10
C GLU A 280 3.69 14.92 -14.30
N ALA A 281 4.11 14.42 -15.46
CA ALA A 281 5.52 14.37 -15.82
C ALA A 281 6.04 15.81 -15.97
N THR A 282 7.06 16.18 -15.18
CA THR A 282 7.69 17.50 -15.30
C THR A 282 8.51 17.56 -16.58
N ALA A 283 7.93 18.12 -17.65
CA ALA A 283 8.65 18.43 -18.87
C ALA A 283 9.51 19.70 -18.64
N GLY A 284 10.80 19.51 -18.36
CA GLY A 284 11.80 20.57 -18.38
C GLY A 284 11.93 21.15 -19.79
N GLY A 285 11.64 22.44 -19.94
CA GLY A 285 11.45 23.09 -21.23
C GLY A 285 12.73 23.47 -21.98
N ILE A 286 12.73 23.18 -23.28
CA ILE A 286 13.38 23.98 -24.33
C ILE A 286 12.39 24.01 -25.53
N SER A 287 11.99 25.20 -25.96
CA SER A 287 11.29 25.48 -27.24
C SER A 287 12.22 26.38 -28.09
N PRO A 288 12.04 26.54 -29.43
CA PRO A 288 10.78 26.38 -30.18
C PRO A 288 10.88 25.75 -31.59
N ALA A 289 9.75 25.22 -32.10
CA ALA A 289 9.28 25.42 -33.49
C ALA A 289 7.80 25.02 -33.63
N SER A 290 7.02 25.92 -34.25
CA SER A 290 5.57 25.89 -34.44
C SER A 290 5.09 24.92 -35.53
N ALA A 291 3.99 24.18 -35.26
CA ALA A 291 3.13 23.50 -36.24
C ALA A 291 1.69 23.34 -35.68
N PRO A 292 0.66 23.11 -36.52
CA PRO A 292 -0.66 23.79 -36.49
C PRO A 292 -1.73 23.12 -35.56
N PRO A 293 -2.89 23.77 -35.33
CA PRO A 293 -3.84 23.34 -34.30
C PRO A 293 -4.67 22.14 -34.78
N ILE A 294 -4.74 21.10 -33.95
CA ILE A 294 -5.65 19.97 -34.12
C ILE A 294 -6.57 19.92 -32.90
N GLY A 295 -7.88 19.87 -33.16
CA GLY A 295 -8.97 20.10 -32.22
C GLY A 295 -9.00 19.17 -31.01
N SER A 296 -9.61 19.71 -29.95
CA SER A 296 -9.90 19.04 -28.69
C SER A 296 -10.93 17.91 -28.87
N HIS A 297 -10.44 16.69 -29.06
CA HIS A 297 -11.24 15.49 -28.81
C HIS A 297 -10.94 14.96 -27.40
N SER A 298 -11.86 15.23 -26.49
CA SER A 298 -11.95 14.57 -25.18
C SER A 298 -12.24 13.08 -25.40
N LEU A 299 -11.23 12.24 -25.22
CA LEU A 299 -11.40 10.79 -25.14
C LEU A 299 -12.01 10.45 -23.79
N LYS A 300 -13.34 10.29 -23.77
CA LYS A 300 -14.06 9.66 -22.68
C LYS A 300 -13.56 8.20 -22.54
N LEU A 301 -12.84 7.90 -21.47
CA LEU A 301 -12.48 6.52 -21.14
C LEU A 301 -13.72 5.77 -20.63
N HIS A 302 -13.99 4.62 -21.23
CA HIS A 302 -15.09 3.72 -20.88
C HIS A 302 -14.74 2.82 -19.68
N PRO A 303 -15.69 2.47 -18.81
CA PRO A 303 -15.45 1.69 -17.58
C PRO A 303 -14.96 0.25 -17.81
N LEU A 304 -15.06 -0.28 -19.04
CA LEU A 304 -14.56 -1.60 -19.41
C LEU A 304 -13.03 -1.74 -19.36
N THR A 305 -12.26 -0.64 -19.44
CA THR A 305 -10.80 -0.70 -19.29
C THR A 305 -10.35 -0.89 -17.83
N CYS A 306 -11.20 -0.57 -16.85
CA CYS A 306 -10.84 -0.64 -15.43
C CYS A 306 -10.79 -2.09 -14.90
N ALA A 307 -11.69 -2.96 -15.37
CA ALA A 307 -11.76 -4.36 -14.92
C ALA A 307 -10.62 -5.24 -15.49
N LEU A 308 -10.18 -4.96 -16.72
CA LEU A 308 -9.05 -5.67 -17.34
C LEU A 308 -7.70 -5.33 -16.69
N LEU A 309 -7.56 -4.10 -16.16
CA LEU A 309 -6.39 -3.60 -15.45
C LEU A 309 -6.12 -4.35 -14.13
N VAL A 310 -7.18 -4.74 -13.41
CA VAL A 310 -7.12 -5.36 -12.07
C VAL A 310 -6.69 -6.83 -12.10
N MET A 311 -7.02 -7.59 -13.15
CA MET A 311 -6.61 -9.00 -13.24
C MET A 311 -5.12 -9.17 -13.62
N THR A 312 -4.52 -8.20 -14.30
CA THR A 312 -3.08 -8.22 -14.65
C THR A 312 -2.14 -7.76 -13.52
N LEU A 313 -2.69 -7.14 -12.47
CA LEU A 313 -1.95 -6.66 -11.28
C LEU A 313 -1.32 -7.82 -10.48
N ILE A 314 -2.01 -8.95 -10.36
CA ILE A 314 -1.59 -10.09 -9.50
C ILE A 314 -0.31 -10.78 -10.02
N ALA A 315 -0.07 -10.77 -11.33
CA ALA A 315 1.10 -11.45 -11.92
C ALA A 315 2.38 -10.59 -11.93
N SER A 316 2.26 -9.27 -11.75
CA SER A 316 3.37 -8.33 -12.01
C SER A 316 4.10 -7.88 -10.74
N PHE A 317 3.43 -7.88 -9.59
CA PHE A 317 4.01 -7.43 -8.31
C PHE A 317 4.49 -8.57 -7.40
N ALA A 318 4.10 -9.81 -7.68
CA ALA A 318 4.60 -10.99 -6.97
C ALA A 318 5.95 -11.52 -7.52
N ILE A 319 6.49 -10.89 -8.57
CA ILE A 319 7.73 -11.31 -9.24
C ILE A 319 8.62 -10.09 -9.47
N PHE A 320 9.05 -9.42 -8.40
CA PHE A 320 10.27 -8.59 -8.36
C PHE A 320 10.82 -8.54 -6.94
#